data_AF-A0YNG7-F1
#
_entry.id   AF-A0YNG7-F1
#
_cell.length_a   1.000
_cell.length_b   1.000
_cell.length_c   1.000
_cell.angle_alpha   90.00
_cell.angle_beta   90.00
_cell.angle_gamma   90.00
#
_symmetry.space_group_name_H-M   'P 1'
#
loop_
_entity.id
_entity.type
_entity.pdbx_description
1 polymer ?
#
loop_
_entity_poly.entity_id
_entity_poly.type
_entity_poly.pdbx_seq_one_letter_code
_entity_poly.pdbx_strand_id
1 'polypeptide(L)'
;MTFQSEQVKTMSSTTEERVVYVDSKTVPCTGVAPQNCLQVRENPEEEWILFYDAITGFEYEPGYDYKIRIAEKIVDNPPADASLFQWSLLEVLSKTPVN
;
A
#
# COMPACT_ATOMS: atom_id res chain seq x y z
N MET A 1 10.47 -11.70 -39.47
CA MET A 1 11.08 -12.22 -38.23
C MET A 1 11.72 -11.06 -37.48
N THR A 2 11.45 -10.99 -36.17
CA THR A 2 12.24 -10.36 -35.08
C THR A 2 12.13 -8.85 -34.84
N PHE A 3 12.31 -8.50 -33.54
CA PHE A 3 12.48 -7.20 -32.85
C PHE A 3 11.17 -6.66 -32.23
N GLN A 4 10.95 -6.51 -30.92
CA GLN A 4 11.72 -6.58 -29.67
C GLN A 4 10.68 -6.92 -28.56
N SER A 5 10.91 -7.86 -27.65
CA SER A 5 11.51 -7.60 -26.32
C SER A 5 10.76 -6.55 -25.48
N GLU A 6 9.56 -6.87 -25.00
CA GLU A 6 9.10 -6.38 -23.69
C GLU A 6 8.97 -7.59 -22.77
N GLN A 7 10.10 -7.95 -22.19
CA GLN A 7 10.14 -8.79 -21.01
C GLN A 7 10.02 -7.91 -19.77
N VAL A 8 9.61 -8.59 -18.68
CA VAL A 8 9.64 -8.19 -17.27
C VAL A 8 8.30 -7.56 -16.81
N LYS A 9 7.47 -8.22 -15.99
CA LYS A 9 7.81 -8.54 -14.59
C LYS A 9 6.93 -9.68 -14.01
N THR A 10 7.56 -10.85 -13.79
CA THR A 10 7.39 -11.80 -12.66
C THR A 10 5.98 -12.21 -12.20
N MET A 11 5.55 -13.43 -12.49
CA MET A 11 5.72 -14.65 -11.67
C MET A 11 4.62 -14.87 -10.62
N SER A 12 3.88 -15.96 -10.87
CA SER A 12 2.94 -16.70 -10.02
C SER A 12 3.36 -16.83 -8.55
N SER A 13 2.98 -15.84 -7.74
CA SER A 13 2.84 -15.96 -6.29
C SER A 13 1.52 -15.26 -5.94
N THR A 14 0.63 -15.91 -5.17
CA THR A 14 -0.72 -15.41 -4.85
C THR A 14 -0.64 -14.02 -4.23
N THR A 15 -0.72 -13.02 -5.09
CA THR A 15 -0.57 -11.61 -4.76
C THR A 15 -1.75 -10.92 -5.41
N GLU A 16 -2.67 -10.45 -4.58
CA GLU A 16 -3.90 -9.81 -5.02
C GLU A 16 -3.61 -8.33 -5.26
N GLU A 17 -3.72 -7.88 -6.50
CA GLU A 17 -3.55 -6.46 -6.84
C GLU A 17 -4.82 -5.68 -6.49
N ARG A 18 -4.65 -4.56 -5.79
CA ARG A 18 -5.75 -3.69 -5.35
C ARG A 18 -5.36 -2.24 -5.56
N VAL A 19 -6.36 -1.40 -5.79
CA VAL A 19 -6.17 0.06 -5.78
C VAL A 19 -6.65 0.58 -4.44
N VAL A 20 -5.78 1.31 -3.76
CA VAL A 20 -6.08 1.94 -2.48
C VAL A 20 -5.76 3.43 -2.55
N TYR A 21 -6.49 4.19 -1.75
CA TYR A 21 -6.30 5.62 -1.57
C TYR A 21 -5.65 5.83 -0.21
N VAL A 22 -4.63 6.68 -0.15
CA VAL A 22 -3.94 7.05 1.08
C VAL A 22 -4.20 8.52 1.35
N ASP A 23 -4.69 8.83 2.54
CA ASP A 23 -5.00 10.20 2.96
C ASP A 23 -3.70 10.98 3.19
N SER A 24 -3.76 12.28 2.91
CA SER A 24 -2.67 13.22 3.18
C SER A 24 -2.32 13.44 4.64
N LYS A 25 -3.09 12.87 5.58
CA LYS A 25 -2.83 12.95 7.02
C LYS A 25 -2.67 11.55 7.60
N THR A 26 -1.65 11.43 8.43
CA THR A 26 -1.51 10.29 9.35
C THR A 26 -2.15 10.64 10.68
N VAL A 27 -2.65 9.62 11.37
CA VAL A 27 -3.26 9.78 12.70
C VAL A 27 -2.37 9.13 13.76
N PRO A 28 -2.31 9.69 14.97
CA PRO A 28 -1.58 9.06 16.06
C PRO A 28 -2.27 7.74 16.41
N CYS A 29 -1.52 6.65 16.35
CA CYS A 29 -1.97 5.31 16.67
C CYS A 29 -0.94 4.62 17.58
N THR A 30 -1.38 3.61 18.31
CA THR A 30 -0.50 2.81 19.17
C THR A 30 -0.56 1.35 18.72
N GLY A 31 0.52 0.89 18.11
CA GLY A 31 0.74 -0.54 17.85
C GLY A 31 1.62 -1.11 18.96
N VAL A 32 2.85 -1.47 18.62
CA VAL A 32 3.90 -1.83 19.59
C VAL A 32 4.46 -0.59 20.32
N ALA A 33 4.41 0.57 19.66
CA ALA A 33 4.84 1.86 20.21
C ALA A 33 3.93 2.99 19.68
N PRO A 34 3.94 4.19 20.30
CA PRO A 34 3.26 5.37 19.78
C PRO A 34 3.87 5.76 18.43
N GLN A 35 3.05 5.80 17.38
CA GLN A 35 3.46 6.11 16.02
C GLN A 35 2.33 6.81 15.25
N ASN A 36 2.60 7.21 14.02
CA ASN A 36 1.60 7.79 13.13
C ASN A 36 1.20 6.73 12.10
N CYS A 37 -0.07 6.33 12.10
CA CYS A 37 -0.62 5.35 11.15
C CYS A 37 -1.13 6.05 9.91
N LEU A 38 -1.02 5.35 8.79
CA LEU A 38 -1.60 5.78 7.53
C LEU A 38 -3.11 5.58 7.57
N GLN A 39 -3.84 6.45 6.89
CA GLN A 39 -5.25 6.27 6.64
C GLN A 39 -5.41 5.82 5.20
N VAL A 40 -5.98 4.63 5.02
CA VAL A 40 -6.19 4.02 3.70
C VAL A 40 -7.67 3.70 3.50
N ARG A 41 -8.12 3.73 2.25
CA ARG A 41 -9.45 3.26 1.87
C ARG A 41 -9.38 2.59 0.51
N GLU A 42 -10.17 1.55 0.30
CA GLU A 42 -10.23 0.85 -0.98
C GLU A 42 -11.10 1.65 -1.96
N ASN A 43 -12.25 2.15 -1.49
CA ASN A 43 -13.11 3.02 -2.30
C ASN A 43 -13.18 4.45 -1.76
N PRO A 44 -13.38 5.45 -2.64
CA PRO A 44 -13.54 6.85 -2.24
C PRO A 44 -14.86 7.14 -1.49
N GLU A 45 -15.82 6.22 -1.55
CA GLU A 45 -17.10 6.28 -0.84
C GLU A 45 -17.05 5.61 0.53
N GLU A 46 -15.98 4.86 0.82
CA GLU A 46 -15.77 4.21 2.09
C GLU A 46 -15.08 5.14 3.09
N GLU A 47 -15.26 4.81 4.37
CA GLU A 47 -14.58 5.48 5.46
C GLU A 47 -13.08 5.17 5.45
N TRP A 48 -12.29 6.10 5.99
CA TRP A 48 -10.85 5.91 6.15
C TRP A 48 -10.57 4.85 7.21
N ILE A 49 -9.77 3.85 6.83
CA ILE A 49 -9.34 2.76 7.69
C ILE A 49 -7.90 3.03 8.13
N LEU A 50 -7.60 2.73 9.39
CA LEU A 50 -6.23 2.86 9.90
C LEU A 50 -5.39 1.68 9.44
N PHE A 51 -4.32 1.99 8.72
CA PHE A 51 -3.29 1.05 8.34
C PHE A 51 -2.11 1.18 9.29
N TYR A 52 -1.95 0.16 10.12
CA TYR A 52 -0.92 0.08 11.16
C TYR A 52 0.42 -0.42 10.65
N ASP A 53 0.41 -1.09 9.50
CA ASP A 53 1.59 -1.59 8.82
C ASP A 53 2.19 -0.54 7.87
N ALA A 54 3.39 -0.83 7.37
CA ALA A 54 4.02 -0.03 6.33
C ALA A 54 3.83 -0.68 4.96
N ILE A 55 3.59 0.14 3.94
CA ILE A 55 3.52 -0.34 2.56
C ILE A 55 4.96 -0.42 2.02
N THR A 56 5.40 -1.61 1.63
CA THR A 56 6.77 -1.83 1.17
C THR A 56 7.02 -1.06 -0.12
N GLY A 57 8.00 -0.16 -0.13
CA GLY A 57 8.36 0.66 -1.30
C GLY A 57 7.50 1.91 -1.50
N PHE A 58 6.57 2.21 -0.59
CA PHE A 58 5.82 3.46 -0.59
C PHE A 58 6.41 4.45 0.40
N GLU A 59 6.84 5.60 -0.11
CA GLU A 59 7.27 6.73 0.72
C GLU A 59 6.10 7.72 0.86
N TYR A 60 5.52 7.73 2.05
CA TYR A 60 4.45 8.65 2.39
C TYR A 60 5.02 10.04 2.68
N GLU A 61 4.45 11.07 2.04
CA GLU A 61 4.73 12.47 2.39
C GLU A 61 3.45 13.14 2.91
N PRO A 62 3.51 13.83 4.05
CA PRO A 62 2.36 14.56 4.59
C PRO A 62 1.96 15.69 3.64
N GLY A 63 0.64 15.94 3.53
CA GLY A 63 0.10 16.99 2.66
C GLY A 63 -0.11 16.56 1.20
N TYR A 64 -0.03 15.27 0.89
CA TYR A 64 -0.37 14.71 -0.42
C TYR A 64 -1.38 13.58 -0.30
N ASP A 65 -2.43 13.61 -1.11
CA ASP A 65 -3.32 12.47 -1.30
C ASP A 65 -2.75 11.57 -2.39
N TYR A 66 -2.71 10.27 -2.11
CA TYR A 66 -2.17 9.29 -3.05
C TYR A 66 -3.26 8.32 -3.49
N LYS A 67 -3.23 7.98 -4.76
CA LYS A 67 -3.92 6.82 -5.32
C LYS A 67 -2.86 5.86 -5.79
N ILE A 68 -2.74 4.71 -5.14
CA ILE A 68 -1.69 3.74 -5.41
C ILE A 68 -2.29 2.38 -5.71
N ARG A 69 -1.61 1.62 -6.57
CA ARG A 69 -1.87 0.20 -6.76
C ARG A 69 -0.90 -0.56 -5.86
N ILE A 70 -1.46 -1.40 -4.99
CA ILE A 70 -0.71 -2.27 -4.09
C ILE A 70 -0.92 -3.73 -4.46
N ALA A 71 0.09 -4.52 -4.17
CA ALA A 71 0.08 -5.97 -4.22
C ALA A 71 -0.08 -6.47 -2.78
N GLU A 72 -1.20 -7.10 -2.47
CA GLU A 72 -1.38 -7.81 -1.21
C GLU A 72 -0.89 -9.24 -1.36
N LYS A 73 0.20 -9.58 -0.67
CA LYS A 73 0.74 -10.93 -0.63
C LYS A 73 0.38 -11.60 0.69
N ILE A 74 -0.16 -12.81 0.62
CA ILE A 74 -0.37 -13.66 1.81
C ILE A 74 0.99 -14.22 2.23
N VAL A 75 1.37 -14.00 3.47
CA VAL A 75 2.59 -14.54 4.06
C VAL A 75 2.24 -15.84 4.78
N ASP A 76 2.69 -16.98 4.24
CA ASP A 76 2.57 -18.26 4.93
C ASP A 76 3.46 -18.26 6.19
N ASN A 77 2.85 -18.54 7.35
CA ASN A 77 3.50 -18.57 8.66
C ASN A 77 4.12 -17.22 9.09
N PRO A 78 3.30 -16.17 9.28
CA PRO A 78 3.80 -14.92 9.83
C PRO A 78 4.30 -15.15 11.27
N PRO A 79 5.28 -14.35 11.76
CA PRO A 79 5.56 -14.30 13.18
C PRO A 79 4.28 -13.92 13.94
N ALA A 80 4.15 -14.37 15.20
CA ALA A 80 2.92 -14.28 15.99
C ALA A 80 2.32 -12.86 16.11
N ASP A 81 3.13 -11.83 15.85
CA ASP A 81 2.79 -10.41 15.99
C ASP A 81 2.67 -9.67 14.64
N ALA A 82 2.69 -10.36 13.50
CA ALA A 82 2.60 -9.74 12.17
C ALA A 82 1.31 -10.09 11.44
N SER A 83 0.84 -9.14 10.63
CA SER A 83 -0.26 -9.32 9.70
C SER A 83 0.03 -10.48 8.74
N LEU A 84 -0.99 -11.31 8.49
CA LEU A 84 -0.94 -12.37 7.46
C LEU A 84 -0.77 -11.82 6.04
N PHE A 85 -1.03 -10.53 5.86
CA PHE A 85 -1.03 -9.83 4.60
C PHE A 85 0.10 -8.81 4.57
N GLN A 86 0.91 -8.83 3.52
CA GLN A 86 1.96 -7.85 3.29
C GLN A 86 1.63 -7.03 2.05
N TRP A 87 1.54 -5.70 2.22
CA TRP A 87 1.26 -4.78 1.13
C TRP A 87 2.56 -4.25 0.51
N SER A 88 2.67 -4.38 -0.80
CA SER A 88 3.80 -3.86 -1.58
C SER A 88 3.31 -2.85 -2.62
N LEU A 89 3.99 -1.71 -2.75
CA LEU A 89 3.68 -0.74 -3.78
C LEU A 89 4.02 -1.32 -5.16
N LEU A 90 3.03 -1.36 -6.05
CA LEU A 90 3.25 -1.70 -7.45
C LEU A 90 3.46 -0.44 -8.28
N GLU A 91 2.53 0.51 -8.16
CA GLU A 91 2.50 1.73 -8.98
C GLU A 91 1.77 2.86 -8.26
N VAL A 92 2.23 4.10 -8.44
CA VAL A 92 1.51 5.30 -8.00
C VAL A 92 0.67 5.81 -9.16
N LEU A 93 -0.66 5.67 -9.05
CA LEU A 93 -1.61 6.10 -10.07
C LEU A 93 -1.84 7.61 -10.05
N SER A 94 -1.84 8.22 -8.86
CA SER A 94 -2.00 9.67 -8.70
C SER A 94 -1.35 10.13 -7.40
N LYS A 95 -0.76 11.34 -7.43
CA LYS A 95 -0.28 12.06 -6.25
C LYS A 95 -0.76 13.50 -6.38
N THR A 96 -1.60 13.94 -5.45
CA THR A 96 -2.21 15.27 -5.49
C THR A 96 -1.87 16.04 -4.21
N PRO A 97 -1.26 17.23 -4.28
CA PRO A 97 -1.02 18.05 -3.10
C PRO A 97 -2.34 18.57 -2.52
N VAL A 98 -2.46 18.51 -1.21
CA VAL A 98 -3.61 19.04 -0.47
C VAL A 98 -3.21 20.40 0.06
N ASN A 99 -3.72 21.45 -0.60
CA ASN A 99 -3.38 22.85 -0.34
C ASN A 99 -4.49 23.57 0.42
#